data_AF-A0A942KQJ2-F1
#
_entry.id   AF-A0A942KQJ2-F1
#
_cell.length_a   1.000
_cell.length_b   1.000
_cell.length_c   1.000
_cell.angle_alpha   90.00
_cell.angle_beta   90.00
_cell.angle_gamma   90.00
#
_symmetry.space_group_name_H-M   'P 1'
#
loop_
_entity.id
_entity.type
_entity.pdbx_description
1 polymer ?
#
loop_
_entity_poly.entity_id
_entity_poly.type
_entity_poly.pdbx_seq_one_letter_code
_entity_poly.pdbx_strand_id
1 'polypeptide(L)'
;MSSKKIIGPASEFFRLRVTRVDEPEETTLDWRDDILYRTPPQDIASIDLAYLVEAVDIREDGIAHCIARFDSGAEANDALIGIQEDLEDMTLSTFVERYKIGQ
;
A
#
# COMPACT_ATOMS: atom_id res chain seq x y z
N MET A 1 -2.66 14.93 25.74
CA MET A 1 -3.94 15.34 25.13
C MET A 1 -4.90 14.17 25.25
N SER A 2 -6.06 14.35 25.88
CA SER A 2 -7.02 13.26 26.11
C SER A 2 -7.60 12.85 24.76
N SER A 3 -7.12 11.74 24.19
CA SER A 3 -7.68 11.16 22.98
C SER A 3 -9.15 10.84 23.24
N LYS A 4 -10.04 11.57 22.59
CA LYS A 4 -11.48 11.32 22.65
C LYS A 4 -11.64 9.89 22.13
N LYS A 5 -12.11 8.96 22.98
CA LYS A 5 -12.39 7.59 22.53
C LYS A 5 -13.55 7.67 21.54
N ILE A 6 -13.23 7.78 20.26
CA ILE A 6 -14.21 7.78 19.17
C ILE A 6 -14.65 6.33 19.02
N ILE A 7 -15.94 6.09 19.24
CA ILE A 7 -16.58 4.78 19.11
C ILE A 7 -17.57 4.91 17.96
N GLY A 8 -17.44 4.04 16.96
CA GLY A 8 -18.27 4.01 15.77
C GLY A 8 -17.82 2.92 14.79
N PRO A 9 -18.61 2.64 13.74
CA PRO A 9 -18.23 1.70 12.68
C PRO A 9 -17.02 2.23 11.90
N ALA A 10 -16.12 1.34 11.46
CA ALA A 10 -14.90 1.74 10.76
C ALA A 10 -15.19 2.43 9.42
N SER A 11 -16.28 2.03 8.76
CA SER A 11 -16.79 2.63 7.52
C SER A 11 -17.18 4.12 7.63
N GLU A 12 -17.37 4.66 8.82
CA GLU A 12 -17.56 6.11 9.02
C GLU A 12 -16.25 6.91 9.01
N PHE A 13 -15.10 6.23 9.11
CA PHE A 13 -13.79 6.87 9.27
C PHE A 13 -12.83 6.59 8.12
N PHE A 14 -12.97 5.46 7.46
CA PHE A 14 -12.08 5.07 6.38
C PHE A 14 -12.80 4.85 5.05
N ARG A 15 -12.05 5.05 3.98
CA ARG A 15 -12.37 4.60 2.63
C ARG A 15 -11.24 3.72 2.12
N LEU A 16 -11.56 2.66 1.40
CA LEU A 16 -10.55 1.79 0.81
C LEU A 16 -10.30 2.15 -0.65
N ARG A 17 -9.07 1.97 -1.09
CA ARG A 17 -8.70 2.07 -2.51
C ARG A 17 -7.55 1.13 -2.84
N VAL A 18 -7.40 0.85 -4.13
CA VAL A 18 -6.21 0.22 -4.69
C VAL A 18 -5.39 1.27 -5.44
N THR A 19 -4.11 1.39 -5.11
CA THR A 19 -3.16 2.27 -5.78
C THR A 19 -2.11 1.44 -6.48
N ARG A 20 -1.91 1.67 -7.79
CA ARG A 20 -0.78 1.08 -8.53
C ARG A 20 0.47 1.91 -8.30
N VAL A 21 1.56 1.26 -7.95
CA VAL A 21 2.88 1.87 -7.74
C VAL A 21 3.88 1.21 -8.68
N ASP A 22 4.62 2.05 -9.38
CA ASP A 22 5.73 1.63 -10.23
C ASP A 22 6.98 1.54 -9.36
N GLU A 23 7.53 0.34 -9.15
CA GLU A 23 8.79 0.17 -8.44
C GLU A 23 9.96 0.05 -9.43
N PRO A 24 10.98 0.90 -9.28
CA PRO A 24 12.21 0.70 -10.02
C PRO A 24 12.88 -0.58 -9.51
N GLU A 25 13.09 -1.55 -10.38
CA GLU A 25 13.91 -2.71 -10.07
C GLU A 25 15.30 -2.22 -9.67
N GLU A 26 15.79 -2.60 -8.48
CA GLU A 26 17.13 -2.24 -8.01
C GLU A 26 18.17 -2.88 -8.92
N THR A 27 18.54 -2.16 -9.99
CA THR A 27 19.62 -2.56 -10.87
C THR A 27 20.89 -2.53 -10.03
N THR A 28 21.37 -3.70 -9.63
CA THR A 28 22.62 -3.82 -8.88
C THR A 28 23.74 -3.47 -9.86
N LEU A 29 24.13 -2.21 -9.89
CA LEU A 29 25.26 -1.75 -10.68
C LEU A 29 26.54 -2.28 -10.03
N ASP A 30 26.92 -3.51 -10.35
CA ASP A 30 28.26 -4.02 -10.05
C ASP A 30 29.27 -3.20 -10.87
N TRP A 31 29.84 -2.18 -10.23
CA TRP A 31 30.91 -1.37 -10.81
C TRP A 31 32.14 -2.25 -11.00
N ARG A 32 32.31 -2.77 -12.22
CA ARG A 32 33.53 -3.46 -12.63
C ARG A 32 34.56 -2.43 -13.10
N ASP A 33 35.64 -2.29 -12.35
CA ASP A 33 36.77 -1.39 -12.64
C ASP A 33 37.59 -1.77 -13.91
N ASP A 34 37.25 -2.89 -14.57
CA ASP A 34 38.06 -3.48 -15.65
C ASP A 34 37.66 -3.04 -17.08
N ILE A 35 36.61 -2.24 -17.26
CA ILE A 35 35.99 -2.01 -18.57
C ILE A 35 36.22 -0.57 -19.06
N LEU A 36 37.28 -0.36 -19.86
CA LEU A 36 37.41 0.85 -20.69
C LEU A 36 36.40 0.78 -21.85
N TYR A 37 35.25 1.41 -21.64
CA TYR A 37 34.21 1.71 -22.63
C TYR A 37 33.62 0.50 -23.39
N ARG A 38 32.48 0.01 -22.89
CA ARG A 38 31.48 -0.66 -23.73
C ARG A 38 30.20 0.15 -23.77
N THR A 39 29.51 0.14 -24.91
CA THR A 39 28.11 0.55 -25.01
C THR A 39 27.33 -0.20 -23.93
N PRO A 40 26.59 0.50 -23.05
CA PRO A 40 25.81 -0.17 -22.02
C PRO A 40 24.88 -1.19 -22.70
N PRO A 41 24.74 -2.43 -22.20
CA PRO A 41 23.60 -3.24 -22.58
C PRO A 41 22.35 -2.39 -22.36
N GLN A 42 21.43 -2.38 -23.33
CA GLN A 42 20.09 -1.83 -23.13
C GLN A 42 19.34 -2.81 -22.23
N ASP A 43 19.74 -2.89 -20.95
CA ASP A 43 18.85 -3.42 -19.94
C ASP A 43 17.73 -2.39 -19.82
N ILE A 44 16.62 -2.70 -20.48
CA ILE A 44 15.36 -2.05 -20.22
C ILE A 44 15.05 -2.45 -18.79
N ALA A 45 15.38 -1.58 -17.83
CA ALA A 45 15.02 -1.78 -16.44
C ALA A 45 13.53 -2.16 -16.41
N SER A 46 13.22 -3.40 -16.05
CA SER A 46 11.84 -3.79 -15.79
C SER A 46 11.37 -2.89 -14.65
N ILE A 47 10.21 -2.29 -14.82
CA ILE A 47 9.53 -1.64 -13.71
C ILE A 47 8.68 -2.75 -13.10
N ASP A 48 9.03 -3.17 -11.89
CA ASP A 48 8.18 -4.07 -11.14
C ASP A 48 6.92 -3.30 -10.74
N LEU A 49 5.75 -3.82 -11.12
CA LEU A 49 4.47 -3.20 -10.81
C LEU A 49 3.96 -3.77 -9.50
N ALA A 50 3.59 -2.87 -8.58
CA ALA A 50 2.96 -3.24 -7.32
C ALA A 50 1.58 -2.60 -7.20
N TYR A 51 0.69 -3.27 -6.47
CA TYR A 51 -0.66 -2.80 -6.16
C TYR A 51 -0.83 -2.78 -4.66
N LEU A 52 -1.11 -1.59 -4.12
CA LEU A 52 -1.30 -1.36 -2.69
C LEU A 52 -2.79 -1.24 -2.39
N VAL A 53 -3.27 -1.97 -1.38
CA VAL A 53 -4.58 -1.72 -0.77
C VAL A 53 -4.37 -0.74 0.37
N GLU A 54 -5.05 0.39 0.31
CA GLU A 54 -4.89 1.49 1.28
C GLU A 54 -6.21 1.79 2.01
N ALA A 55 -6.11 2.05 3.32
CA ALA A 55 -7.15 2.69 4.12
C ALA A 55 -6.88 4.19 4.18
N VAL A 56 -7.80 4.98 3.63
CA VAL A 56 -7.74 6.45 3.61
C VAL A 56 -8.57 7.00 4.76
N ASP A 57 -7.95 7.67 5.72
CA ASP A 57 -8.64 8.33 6.83
C ASP A 57 -9.32 9.61 6.33
N ILE A 58 -10.65 9.68 6.44
CA ILE A 58 -11.41 10.83 5.97
C ILE A 58 -11.40 12.00 6.97
N ARG A 59 -10.90 11.78 8.20
CA ARG A 59 -10.80 12.81 9.25
C ARG A 59 -9.51 13.60 9.17
N GLU A 60 -8.41 12.94 8.78
CA GLU A 60 -7.07 13.52 8.74
C GLU A 60 -6.63 13.76 7.29
N ASP A 61 -7.23 14.76 6.63
CA ASP A 61 -6.86 15.24 5.27
C ASP A 61 -6.57 14.15 4.21
N GLY A 62 -7.19 12.96 4.33
CA GLY A 62 -6.99 11.87 3.40
C GLY A 62 -5.66 11.12 3.54
N ILE A 63 -5.07 11.07 4.75
CA ILE A 63 -3.90 10.23 5.02
C ILE A 63 -4.23 8.77 4.64
N ALA A 64 -3.40 8.20 3.78
CA ALA A 64 -3.52 6.83 3.32
C ALA A 64 -2.56 5.92 4.09
N HIS A 65 -3.08 4.81 4.60
CA HIS A 65 -2.34 3.78 5.30
C HIS A 65 -2.31 2.52 4.44
N CYS A 66 -1.12 2.05 4.08
CA CYS A 66 -0.96 0.81 3.34
C CYS A 66 -1.32 -0.39 4.23
N ILE A 67 -2.36 -1.13 3.82
CA ILE A 67 -2.86 -2.32 4.53
C ILE A 67 -2.15 -3.56 4.01
N ALA A 68 -2.05 -3.68 2.68
CA ALA A 68 -1.50 -4.84 2.01
C ALA A 68 -0.92 -4.47 0.65
N ARG A 69 -0.02 -5.31 0.15
CA ARG A 69 0.71 -5.14 -1.10
C ARG A 69 0.64 -6.44 -1.91
N PHE A 70 0.45 -6.29 -3.21
CA PHE A 70 0.30 -7.39 -4.18
C PHE A 70 1.07 -7.08 -5.46
N ASP A 71 1.44 -8.14 -6.19
CA ASP A 71 2.12 -8.02 -7.49
C ASP A 71 1.12 -7.90 -8.65
N SER A 72 -0.16 -8.21 -8.38
CA SER A 72 -1.25 -8.18 -9.35
C SER A 72 -2.42 -7.32 -8.90
N GLY A 73 -2.96 -6.55 -9.83
CA GLY A 73 -4.18 -5.77 -9.58
C GLY A 73 -5.39 -6.63 -9.31
N ALA A 74 -5.47 -7.84 -9.88
CA ALA A 74 -6.56 -8.77 -9.60
C ALA A 74 -6.54 -9.22 -8.13
N GLU A 75 -5.37 -9.63 -7.63
CA GLU A 75 -5.20 -10.04 -6.23
C GLU A 75 -5.51 -8.90 -5.26
N ALA A 76 -5.06 -7.68 -5.59
CA ALA A 76 -5.35 -6.49 -4.79
C ALA A 76 -6.85 -6.19 -4.73
N ASN A 77 -7.59 -6.34 -5.85
CA ASN A 77 -9.04 -6.11 -5.88
C ASN A 77 -9.80 -7.23 -5.16
N ASP A 78 -9.39 -8.49 -5.28
CA ASP A 78 -10.01 -9.59 -4.55
C ASP A 78 -9.83 -9.41 -3.04
N ALA A 79 -8.63 -9.00 -2.60
CA ALA A 79 -8.37 -8.67 -1.20
C ALA A 79 -9.19 -7.46 -0.73
N LEU A 80 -9.35 -6.42 -1.57
CA LEU A 80 -10.15 -5.25 -1.27
C LEU A 80 -11.59 -5.61 -0.89
N ILE A 81 -12.20 -6.60 -1.55
CA ILE A 81 -13.57 -7.06 -1.25
C ILE A 81 -13.67 -7.56 0.19
N GLY A 82 -12.77 -8.46 0.60
CA GLY A 82 -12.77 -8.98 1.97
C GLY A 82 -12.47 -7.90 3.03
N ILE A 83 -11.59 -6.96 2.71
CA ILE A 83 -11.28 -5.83 3.60
C ILE A 83 -12.47 -4.85 3.68
N GLN A 84 -13.25 -4.72 2.60
CA GLN A 84 -14.46 -3.91 2.56
C GLN A 84 -15.55 -4.51 3.46
N GLU A 85 -15.73 -5.83 3.46
CA GLU A 85 -16.62 -6.52 4.41
C GLU A 85 -16.17 -6.28 5.86
N ASP A 86 -14.87 -6.45 6.14
CA ASP A 86 -14.30 -6.12 7.46
C ASP A 86 -14.55 -4.64 7.85
N LEU A 87 -14.46 -3.71 6.90
CA LEU A 87 -14.69 -2.28 7.15
C LEU A 87 -16.14 -1.99 7.53
N GLU A 88 -17.09 -2.69 6.91
CA GLU A 88 -18.53 -2.54 7.14
C GLU A 88 -18.96 -3.17 8.47
N ASP A 89 -18.38 -4.32 8.82
CA ASP A 89 -18.75 -5.10 10.01
C ASP A 89 -18.01 -4.66 11.28
N MET A 90 -16.80 -4.12 11.16
CA MET A 90 -15.96 -3.83 12.32
C MET A 90 -16.15 -2.42 12.89
N THR A 91 -15.91 -2.31 14.20
CA THR A 91 -15.73 -1.01 14.85
C THR A 91 -14.38 -0.40 14.46
N LEU A 92 -14.28 0.93 14.55
CA LEU A 92 -13.05 1.68 14.31
C LEU A 92 -11.83 1.05 15.03
N SER A 93 -11.96 0.75 16.33
CA SER A 93 -10.85 0.20 17.12
C SER A 93 -10.42 -1.18 16.63
N THR A 94 -11.39 -2.05 16.29
CA THR A 94 -11.11 -3.41 15.82
C THR A 94 -10.42 -3.38 14.46
N PHE A 95 -10.90 -2.52 13.56
CA PHE A 95 -10.32 -2.37 12.22
C PHE A 95 -8.88 -1.82 12.29
N VAL A 96 -8.66 -0.77 13.08
CA VAL A 96 -7.34 -0.17 13.30
C VAL A 96 -6.36 -1.17 13.90
N GLU A 97 -6.79 -1.96 14.88
CA GLU A 97 -5.95 -2.99 15.50
C GLU A 97 -5.61 -4.12 14.52
N ARG A 98 -6.61 -4.64 13.81
CA ARG A 98 -6.45 -5.73 12.85
C ARG A 98 -5.46 -5.39 11.73
N TYR A 99 -5.56 -4.17 11.20
CA TYR A 99 -4.74 -3.70 10.08
C TYR A 99 -3.56 -2.81 10.51
N LYS A 100 -3.31 -2.69 11.82
CA LYS A 100 -2.20 -1.93 12.42
C LYS A 100 -2.08 -0.49 11.89
N ILE A 101 -3.21 0.18 11.72
CA ILE A 101 -3.28 1.53 11.16
C ILE A 101 -2.81 2.55 12.22
N GLY A 102 -1.79 3.35 11.89
CA GLY A 102 -1.27 4.39 12.79
C GLY A 102 -0.31 3.90 13.89
N GLN A 103 0.27 2.71 13.73
CA GLN A 103 1.44 2.27 14.51
C GLN A 103 2.76 2.74 13.91
#